data_AF-A0A9E4XIK2-F1
#
_entry.id   AF-A0A9E4XIK2-F1
#
_cell.length_a   1.000
_cell.length_b   1.000
_cell.length_c   1.000
_cell.angle_alpha   90.00
_cell.angle_beta   90.00
_cell.angle_gamma   90.00
#
_symmetry.space_group_name_H-M   'P 1'
#
loop_
_entity.id
_entity.type
_entity.pdbx_description
1 polymer ?
#
loop_
_entity_poly.entity_id
_entity_poly.type
_entity_poly.pdbx_seq_one_letter_code
_entity_poly.pdbx_strand_id
1 'polypeptide(L)'
;MRRKFRRRGMAALAGTMIVSGPVLAACASGPSYDTWAATDGAAGRINLDAVQKAFKESDSVTEFERRVNQIYEGDGMVLIRAEQDGERLTLEAFEDLDRSNDIDEAKDDLLFSIVKNDERNELRGHGANGYYNNSFGGGNFLFTYLLLSSFSRGPYFYQTPRNSVGTLRSQRTNYRGSSTYRSQVSRNSSYFNSKRGVSRSSSISSNRRTYQSTQRQSGAFRTSRTGVRSSFGSRSGGLRGSARSSRGGFGGFGGGQTVIGLNRRDPTDDASPSRRV
;
A
#
# COMPACT_ATOMS: atom_id res chain seq x y z
N MET A 1 49.65 -24.15 51.55
CA MET A 1 48.20 -23.87 51.48
C MET A 1 47.95 -22.67 50.57
N ARG A 2 46.96 -22.78 49.65
CA ARG A 2 46.01 -21.74 49.14
C ARG A 2 46.50 -20.28 49.10
N ARG A 3 46.40 -19.50 48.00
CA ARG A 3 45.30 -19.35 47.03
C ARG A 3 45.73 -18.46 45.85
N LYS A 4 45.00 -18.64 44.73
CA LYS A 4 45.15 -18.07 43.38
C LYS A 4 44.78 -16.58 43.25
N PHE A 5 45.49 -15.93 42.31
CA PHE A 5 45.09 -14.92 41.31
C PHE A 5 44.12 -13.78 41.67
N ARG A 6 44.55 -12.55 41.36
CA ARG A 6 43.89 -11.65 40.39
C ARG A 6 44.65 -10.32 40.27
N ARG A 7 44.93 -9.88 39.04
CA ARG A 7 44.67 -8.50 38.59
C ARG A 7 44.72 -8.43 37.06
N ARG A 8 43.63 -7.92 36.51
CA ARG A 8 43.47 -7.50 35.11
C ARG A 8 44.14 -6.13 34.97
N GLY A 9 44.75 -5.87 33.83
CA GLY A 9 45.19 -4.53 33.47
C GLY A 9 45.93 -4.53 32.16
N MET A 10 45.23 -4.18 31.08
CA MET A 10 45.78 -3.32 30.05
C MET A 10 44.62 -2.80 29.19
N ALA A 11 44.27 -1.54 29.45
CA ALA A 11 43.60 -0.69 28.49
C ALA A 11 44.70 -0.12 27.58
N ALA A 12 44.50 -0.17 26.27
CA ALA A 12 45.20 0.66 25.31
C ALA A 12 44.14 1.25 24.36
N LEU A 13 43.85 2.52 24.59
CA LEU A 13 43.11 3.42 23.71
C LEU A 13 44.05 3.83 22.57
N ALA A 14 43.68 3.55 21.32
CA ALA A 14 44.23 4.16 20.11
C ALA A 14 43.24 3.86 18.96
N GLY A 15 42.76 4.79 18.15
CA GLY A 15 42.95 6.22 18.08
C GLY A 15 41.80 6.80 17.24
N THR A 16 41.40 8.01 17.59
CA THR A 16 40.42 8.82 16.88
C THR A 16 40.98 9.25 15.51
N MET A 17 40.36 8.78 14.42
CA MET A 17 40.28 9.60 13.20
C MET A 17 38.86 10.11 13.07
N ILE A 18 38.63 11.32 13.57
CA ILE A 18 37.48 12.13 13.18
C ILE A 18 37.85 12.70 11.82
N VAL A 19 37.41 12.04 10.74
CA VAL A 19 37.37 12.68 9.42
C VAL A 19 36.21 13.66 9.47
N SER A 20 36.52 14.90 9.89
CA SER A 20 35.64 16.06 9.73
C SER A 20 35.64 16.47 8.25
N GLY A 21 34.99 15.64 7.43
CA GLY A 21 34.55 16.03 6.09
C GLY A 21 33.21 16.76 6.20
N PRO A 22 32.87 17.65 5.26
CA PRO A 22 31.70 18.51 5.38
C PRO A 22 30.47 17.66 5.68
N VAL A 23 29.75 18.02 6.73
CA VAL A 23 28.38 17.55 6.93
C VAL A 23 27.59 18.19 5.79
N LEU A 24 27.69 17.62 4.60
CA LEU A 24 26.66 17.75 3.59
C LEU A 24 25.43 17.28 4.32
N ALA A 25 24.57 18.23 4.70
CA ALA A 25 23.25 17.96 5.19
C ALA A 25 22.71 16.86 4.29
N ALA A 26 22.35 15.71 4.88
CA ALA A 26 21.77 14.60 4.15
C ALA A 26 20.37 15.02 3.67
N CYS A 27 20.34 15.88 2.66
CA CYS A 27 19.17 16.27 1.89
C CYS A 27 18.91 15.18 0.85
N ALA A 28 18.76 13.93 1.31
CA ALA A 28 18.12 12.87 0.54
C ALA A 28 16.85 12.48 1.31
N SER A 29 15.90 13.41 1.28
CA SER A 29 14.61 13.41 1.94
C SER A 29 13.60 12.55 1.16
N GLY A 30 13.62 11.23 1.36
CA GLY A 30 12.59 10.31 0.83
C GLY A 30 12.97 8.83 0.90
N PRO A 31 11.99 7.89 0.84
CA PRO A 31 12.27 6.46 0.77
C PRO A 31 13.01 6.10 -0.53
N SER A 32 13.82 5.03 -0.54
CA SER A 32 14.37 4.49 -1.79
C SER A 32 13.27 3.94 -2.69
N TYR A 33 13.55 3.76 -3.98
CA TYR A 33 12.58 3.18 -4.92
C TYR A 33 12.09 1.81 -4.44
N ASP A 34 13.00 0.91 -4.07
CA ASP A 34 12.63 -0.44 -3.63
C ASP A 34 11.77 -0.41 -2.36
N THR A 35 12.04 0.54 -1.47
CA THR A 35 11.24 0.78 -0.26
C THR A 35 9.83 1.26 -0.61
N TRP A 36 9.72 2.23 -1.52
CA TRP A 36 8.42 2.75 -1.97
C TRP A 36 7.63 1.65 -2.70
N ALA A 37 8.27 0.93 -3.63
CA ALA A 37 7.65 -0.12 -4.42
C ALA A 37 7.17 -1.31 -3.56
N ALA A 38 7.79 -1.53 -2.39
CA ALA A 38 7.35 -2.52 -1.42
C ALA A 38 6.13 -2.11 -0.58
N THR A 39 5.69 -0.84 -0.66
CA THR A 39 4.47 -0.40 0.03
C THR A 39 3.21 -0.96 -0.63
N ASP A 40 2.19 -1.26 0.17
CA ASP A 40 0.93 -1.81 -0.33
C ASP A 40 0.24 -0.84 -1.33
N GLY A 41 0.31 0.47 -1.06
CA GLY A 41 -0.21 1.50 -1.96
C GLY A 41 0.53 1.57 -3.31
N ALA A 42 1.86 1.46 -3.32
CA ALA A 42 2.62 1.45 -4.58
C ALA A 42 2.40 0.16 -5.39
N ALA A 43 2.09 -0.94 -4.72
CA ALA A 43 1.77 -2.22 -5.34
C ALA A 43 0.35 -2.29 -5.92
N GLY A 44 -0.52 -1.30 -5.65
CA GLY A 44 -1.92 -1.36 -6.08
C GLY A 44 -2.81 -2.19 -5.16
N ARG A 45 -2.43 -2.36 -3.88
CA ARG A 45 -3.22 -3.17 -2.94
C ARG A 45 -4.28 -2.37 -2.24
N ILE A 46 -5.43 -3.01 -2.03
CA ILE A 46 -6.57 -2.46 -1.31
C ILE A 46 -7.11 -3.47 -0.31
N ASN A 47 -7.61 -2.98 0.83
CA ASN A 47 -8.24 -3.82 1.83
C ASN A 47 -9.65 -4.23 1.37
N LEU A 48 -9.76 -5.42 0.78
CA LEU A 48 -11.01 -5.89 0.19
C LEU A 48 -12.10 -6.22 1.21
N ASP A 49 -11.74 -6.54 2.46
CA ASP A 49 -12.74 -6.69 3.53
C ASP A 49 -13.38 -5.34 3.85
N ALA A 50 -12.59 -4.26 3.84
CA ALA A 50 -13.10 -2.90 4.00
C ALA A 50 -13.91 -2.44 2.79
N VAL A 51 -13.54 -2.84 1.57
CA VAL A 51 -14.34 -2.57 0.34
C VAL A 51 -15.70 -3.26 0.44
N GLN A 52 -15.74 -4.54 0.80
CA GLN A 52 -17.00 -5.26 0.99
C GLN A 52 -17.87 -4.57 2.05
N LYS A 53 -17.28 -4.14 3.16
CA LYS A 53 -17.99 -3.40 4.19
C LYS A 53 -18.53 -2.07 3.66
N ALA A 54 -17.72 -1.30 2.93
CA ALA A 54 -18.14 -0.06 2.31
C ALA A 54 -19.30 -0.27 1.35
N PHE A 55 -19.26 -1.33 0.54
CA PHE A 55 -20.34 -1.68 -0.38
C PHE A 55 -21.67 -1.95 0.35
N LYS A 56 -21.62 -2.69 1.46
CA LYS A 56 -22.81 -3.03 2.26
C LYS A 56 -23.42 -1.85 3.01
N GLU A 57 -22.60 -0.88 3.39
CA GLU A 57 -22.98 0.22 4.27
C GLU A 57 -23.16 1.56 3.53
N SER A 58 -23.01 1.58 2.21
CA SER A 58 -23.16 2.78 1.40
C SER A 58 -24.59 2.94 0.90
N ASP A 59 -25.16 4.11 1.16
CA ASP A 59 -26.52 4.48 0.74
C ASP A 59 -26.54 5.20 -0.61
N SER A 60 -25.37 5.35 -1.25
CA SER A 60 -25.25 5.92 -2.58
C SER A 60 -23.90 5.58 -3.22
N VAL A 61 -23.83 5.73 -4.55
CA VAL A 61 -22.59 5.52 -5.30
C VAL A 61 -21.53 6.53 -4.92
N THR A 62 -21.89 7.81 -4.80
CA THR A 62 -20.96 8.87 -4.36
C THR A 62 -20.36 8.54 -3.00
N GLU A 63 -21.16 8.00 -2.07
CA GLU A 63 -20.65 7.59 -0.77
C GLU A 63 -19.71 6.39 -0.87
N PHE A 64 -20.06 5.41 -1.70
CA PHE A 64 -19.21 4.24 -1.96
C PHE A 64 -17.86 4.65 -2.56
N GLU A 65 -17.86 5.48 -3.62
CA GLU A 65 -16.66 6.03 -4.25
C GLU A 65 -15.77 6.76 -3.24
N ARG A 66 -16.39 7.58 -2.37
CA ARG A 66 -15.70 8.27 -1.29
C ARG A 66 -15.06 7.28 -0.32
N ARG A 67 -15.80 6.27 0.16
CA ARG A 67 -15.30 5.27 1.12
C ARG A 67 -14.19 4.42 0.50
N VAL A 68 -14.32 3.97 -0.74
CA VAL A 68 -13.28 3.23 -1.47
C VAL A 68 -12.01 4.06 -1.57
N ASN A 69 -12.10 5.33 -1.94
CA ASN A 69 -10.95 6.23 -2.01
C ASN A 69 -10.32 6.57 -0.65
N GLN A 70 -11.08 6.44 0.45
CA GLN A 70 -10.56 6.56 1.81
C GLN A 70 -9.84 5.29 2.29
N ILE A 71 -10.32 4.12 1.86
CA ILE A 71 -9.67 2.82 2.11
C ILE A 71 -8.37 2.70 1.31
N TYR A 72 -8.39 3.17 0.06
CA TYR A 72 -7.26 3.04 -0.85
C TYR A 72 -6.09 3.97 -0.48
N GLU A 73 -4.89 3.39 -0.38
CA GLU A 73 -3.67 4.10 0.02
C GLU A 73 -2.74 4.44 -1.15
N GLY A 74 -3.08 4.06 -2.38
CA GLY A 74 -2.33 4.44 -3.59
C GLY A 74 -2.34 5.94 -3.87
N ASP A 75 -1.57 6.34 -4.89
CA ASP A 75 -1.43 7.74 -5.31
C ASP A 75 -2.60 8.17 -6.20
N GLY A 76 -2.99 7.32 -7.16
CA GLY A 76 -4.08 7.55 -8.09
C GLY A 76 -5.45 7.49 -7.43
N MET A 77 -6.45 8.11 -8.07
CA MET A 77 -7.84 8.02 -7.61
C MET A 77 -8.41 6.68 -8.05
N VAL A 78 -9.28 6.08 -7.22
CA VAL A 78 -10.06 4.92 -7.64
C VAL A 78 -11.32 5.42 -8.32
N LEU A 79 -11.50 5.02 -9.58
CA LEU A 79 -12.67 5.29 -10.40
C LEU A 79 -13.52 4.02 -10.49
N ILE A 80 -14.83 4.19 -10.45
CA ILE A 80 -15.81 3.11 -10.48
C ILE A 80 -16.50 3.11 -11.84
N ARG A 81 -16.61 1.92 -12.44
CA ARG A 81 -17.48 1.62 -13.57
C ARG A 81 -18.50 0.59 -13.12
N ALA A 82 -19.74 0.72 -13.57
CA ALA A 82 -20.72 -0.34 -13.46
C ALA A 82 -21.44 -0.54 -14.78
N GLU A 83 -21.60 -1.80 -15.16
CA GLU A 83 -22.21 -2.19 -16.42
C GLU A 83 -23.16 -3.37 -16.19
N GLN A 84 -24.26 -3.38 -16.93
CA GLN A 84 -25.16 -4.52 -16.98
C GLN A 84 -25.06 -5.24 -18.33
N ASP A 85 -24.74 -6.52 -18.26
CA ASP A 85 -24.77 -7.45 -19.39
C ASP A 85 -25.83 -8.52 -19.13
N GLY A 86 -26.99 -8.37 -19.76
CA GLY A 86 -28.17 -9.20 -19.49
C GLY A 86 -28.62 -9.09 -18.02
N GLU A 87 -28.59 -10.22 -17.31
CA GLU A 87 -28.95 -10.28 -15.87
C GLU A 87 -27.75 -10.01 -14.95
N ARG A 88 -26.53 -9.99 -15.50
CA ARG A 88 -25.30 -9.81 -14.74
C ARG A 88 -24.99 -8.33 -14.60
N LEU A 89 -24.84 -7.87 -13.37
CA LEU A 89 -24.36 -6.51 -13.09
C LEU A 89 -22.93 -6.59 -12.54
N THR A 90 -22.01 -5.90 -13.20
CA THR A 90 -20.59 -5.88 -12.83
C THR A 90 -20.20 -4.47 -12.43
N LEU A 91 -19.68 -4.31 -11.21
CA LEU A 91 -18.99 -3.10 -10.77
C LEU A 91 -17.49 -3.36 -10.81
N GLU A 92 -16.73 -2.46 -11.40
CA GLU A 92 -15.28 -2.51 -11.51
C GLU A 92 -14.65 -1.24 -10.93
N ALA A 93 -13.48 -1.41 -10.32
CA ALA A 93 -12.76 -0.31 -9.69
C ALA A 93 -11.33 -0.23 -10.23
N PHE A 94 -11.03 0.85 -10.94
CA PHE A 94 -9.74 1.12 -11.56
C PHE A 94 -8.97 2.19 -10.78
N GLU A 95 -7.67 2.04 -10.58
CA GLU A 95 -6.83 3.18 -10.24
C GLU A 95 -6.43 3.93 -11.51
N ASP A 96 -6.77 5.22 -11.54
CA ASP A 96 -6.31 6.19 -12.53
C ASP A 96 -4.81 6.44 -12.36
N LEU A 97 -4.00 5.72 -13.13
CA LEU A 97 -2.53 5.72 -13.02
C LEU A 97 -1.91 6.91 -13.75
N ASP A 98 -2.54 7.39 -14.82
CA ASP A 98 -2.06 8.51 -15.64
C ASP A 98 -2.66 9.87 -15.23
N ARG A 99 -3.61 9.88 -14.29
CA ARG A 99 -4.30 11.05 -13.74
C ARG A 99 -5.20 11.75 -14.76
N SER A 100 -5.67 11.02 -15.76
CA SER A 100 -6.62 11.50 -16.76
C SER A 100 -8.00 11.82 -16.16
N ASN A 101 -8.30 11.29 -14.97
CA ASN A 101 -9.61 11.32 -14.32
C ASN A 101 -10.69 10.56 -15.10
N ASP A 102 -10.27 9.66 -15.98
CA ASP A 102 -11.14 8.77 -16.75
C ASP A 102 -10.62 7.34 -16.68
N ILE A 103 -11.47 6.37 -16.98
CA ILE A 103 -11.06 4.97 -17.01
C ILE A 103 -10.49 4.65 -18.39
N ASP A 104 -9.22 4.24 -18.44
CA ASP A 104 -8.55 3.69 -19.62
C ASP A 104 -7.95 2.33 -19.28
N GLU A 105 -8.61 1.24 -19.68
CA GLU A 105 -8.18 -0.14 -19.36
C GLU A 105 -6.75 -0.48 -19.84
N ALA A 106 -6.25 0.22 -20.86
CA ALA A 106 -4.90 0.02 -21.37
C ALA A 106 -3.82 0.68 -20.49
N LYS A 107 -4.21 1.64 -19.63
CA LYS A 107 -3.29 2.41 -18.79
C LYS A 107 -3.54 2.26 -17.30
N ASP A 108 -4.79 2.04 -16.91
CA ASP A 108 -5.23 2.00 -15.53
C ASP A 108 -5.18 0.58 -14.96
N ASP A 109 -5.14 0.50 -13.63
CA ASP A 109 -5.03 -0.79 -12.95
C ASP A 109 -6.37 -1.19 -12.35
N LEU A 110 -6.96 -2.28 -12.84
CA LEU A 110 -8.14 -2.89 -12.24
C LEU A 110 -7.76 -3.47 -10.88
N LEU A 111 -8.38 -2.95 -9.81
CA LEU A 111 -8.08 -3.34 -8.43
C LEU A 111 -9.00 -4.46 -7.94
N PHE A 112 -10.30 -4.33 -8.23
CA PHE A 112 -11.32 -5.30 -7.84
C PHE A 112 -12.58 -5.17 -8.71
N SER A 113 -13.40 -6.22 -8.69
CA SER A 113 -14.74 -6.22 -9.28
C SER A 113 -15.75 -6.83 -8.30
N ILE A 114 -16.97 -6.31 -8.29
CA ILE A 114 -18.12 -6.90 -7.60
C ILE A 114 -19.11 -7.33 -8.67
N VAL A 115 -19.38 -8.62 -8.76
CA VAL A 115 -20.35 -9.19 -9.70
C VAL A 115 -21.60 -9.57 -8.94
N LYS A 116 -22.74 -9.05 -9.35
CA LYS A 116 -24.04 -9.52 -8.88
C LYS A 116 -24.45 -10.75 -9.69
N ASN A 117 -24.72 -11.84 -8.97
CA ASN A 117 -25.30 -13.06 -9.52
C ASN A 117 -26.50 -13.44 -8.63
N ASP A 118 -27.70 -13.27 -9.16
CA ASP A 118 -28.97 -13.42 -8.43
C ASP A 118 -29.02 -12.56 -7.15
N GLU A 119 -29.16 -13.22 -5.99
CA GLU A 119 -29.20 -12.61 -4.65
C GLU A 119 -27.83 -12.49 -3.98
N ARG A 120 -26.76 -12.94 -4.65
CA ARG A 120 -25.39 -12.94 -4.11
C ARG A 120 -24.51 -11.97 -4.87
N ASN A 121 -23.60 -11.35 -4.13
CA ASN A 121 -22.55 -10.52 -4.69
C ASN A 121 -21.21 -11.25 -4.52
N GLU A 122 -20.38 -11.25 -5.55
CA GLU A 122 -19.04 -11.82 -5.52
C GLU A 122 -18.00 -10.72 -5.67
N LEU A 123 -17.19 -10.49 -4.64
CA LEU A 123 -16.04 -9.58 -4.69
C LEU A 123 -14.80 -10.37 -5.09
N ARG A 124 -14.22 -9.98 -6.22
CA ARG A 124 -12.96 -10.52 -6.75
C ARG A 124 -11.91 -9.42 -6.75
N GLY A 125 -10.72 -9.72 -6.24
CA GLY A 125 -9.57 -8.84 -6.40
C GLY A 125 -8.85 -9.10 -7.72
N HIS A 126 -8.16 -8.09 -8.23
CA HIS A 126 -7.38 -8.13 -9.48
C HIS A 126 -5.95 -7.64 -9.25
N GLY A 127 -5.04 -8.04 -10.13
CA GLY A 127 -3.61 -7.72 -10.04
C GLY A 127 -3.02 -8.12 -8.68
N ALA A 128 -2.50 -7.13 -7.95
CA ALA A 128 -1.94 -7.34 -6.61
C ALA A 128 -2.95 -7.87 -5.56
N ASN A 129 -4.25 -7.78 -5.87
CA ASN A 129 -5.34 -8.25 -5.04
C ASN A 129 -5.94 -9.59 -5.53
N GLY A 130 -5.37 -10.20 -6.57
CA GLY A 130 -5.88 -11.42 -7.21
C GLY A 130 -6.01 -12.66 -6.30
N TYR A 131 -5.46 -12.61 -5.09
CA TYR A 131 -5.64 -13.65 -4.08
C TYR A 131 -7.02 -13.67 -3.43
N TYR A 132 -7.83 -12.63 -3.63
CA TYR A 132 -9.11 -12.47 -2.94
C TYR A 132 -10.28 -12.85 -3.84
N ASN A 133 -11.08 -13.80 -3.35
CA ASN A 133 -12.40 -14.08 -3.86
C ASN A 133 -13.31 -14.35 -2.66
N ASN A 134 -14.38 -13.57 -2.53
CA ASN A 134 -15.39 -13.80 -1.51
C ASN A 134 -16.80 -13.51 -2.02
N SER A 135 -17.71 -14.45 -1.77
CA SER A 135 -19.15 -14.23 -1.97
C SER A 135 -19.77 -13.66 -0.69
N PHE A 136 -20.69 -12.71 -0.83
CA PHE A 136 -21.40 -12.12 0.28
C PHE A 136 -22.87 -11.83 -0.07
N GLY A 137 -23.74 -12.02 0.93
CA GLY A 137 -25.14 -11.60 0.86
C GLY A 137 -25.32 -10.13 1.29
N GLY A 138 -26.40 -9.52 0.80
CA GLY A 138 -26.79 -8.13 1.08
C GLY A 138 -26.09 -7.10 0.18
N GLY A 139 -26.76 -5.96 -0.06
CA GLY A 139 -26.22 -4.84 -0.86
C GLY A 139 -26.87 -4.62 -2.23
N ASN A 140 -28.11 -5.08 -2.46
CA ASN A 140 -28.82 -4.81 -3.72
C ASN A 140 -29.07 -3.32 -3.97
N PHE A 141 -29.12 -2.49 -2.93
CA PHE A 141 -29.41 -1.06 -3.07
C PHE A 141 -28.38 -0.35 -3.95
N LEU A 142 -27.07 -0.60 -3.78
CA LEU A 142 -26.04 0.10 -4.56
C LEU A 142 -26.14 -0.28 -6.05
N PHE A 143 -26.39 -1.56 -6.34
CA PHE A 143 -26.61 -2.03 -7.71
C PHE A 143 -27.90 -1.46 -8.31
N THR A 144 -29.00 -1.42 -7.54
CA THR A 144 -30.24 -0.77 -7.96
C THR A 144 -30.02 0.72 -8.21
N TYR A 145 -29.23 1.41 -7.39
CA TYR A 145 -28.92 2.83 -7.59
C TYR A 145 -28.01 3.05 -8.80
N LEU A 146 -26.98 2.22 -9.00
CA LEU A 146 -26.13 2.27 -10.19
C LEU A 146 -26.95 2.08 -11.46
N LEU A 147 -27.84 1.07 -11.45
CA LEU A 147 -28.81 0.83 -12.49
C LEU A 147 -29.73 2.05 -12.70
N LEU A 148 -30.29 2.63 -11.64
CA LEU A 148 -31.14 3.82 -11.77
C LEU A 148 -30.39 5.04 -12.30
N SER A 149 -29.15 5.23 -11.87
CA SER A 149 -28.29 6.33 -12.30
C SER A 149 -27.90 6.20 -13.78
N SER A 150 -27.84 4.98 -14.30
CA SER A 150 -27.53 4.71 -15.71
C SER A 150 -28.63 5.15 -16.68
N PHE A 151 -29.91 5.16 -16.27
CA PHE A 151 -31.03 5.61 -17.12
C PHE A 151 -30.90 7.05 -17.62
N SER A 152 -30.04 7.86 -16.98
CA SER A 152 -29.80 9.24 -17.39
C SER A 152 -28.75 9.41 -18.50
N ARG A 153 -27.99 8.36 -18.88
CA ARG A 153 -26.80 8.48 -19.74
C ARG A 153 -26.64 7.44 -20.84
N GLY A 154 -27.56 6.49 -20.99
CA GLY A 154 -27.50 5.43 -22.02
C GLY A 154 -27.86 4.07 -21.43
N PRO A 155 -27.79 2.98 -22.22
CA PRO A 155 -28.15 1.66 -21.73
C PRO A 155 -27.23 1.23 -20.59
N TYR A 156 -27.79 1.12 -19.39
CA TYR A 156 -27.27 0.40 -18.22
C TYR A 156 -25.77 0.52 -17.86
N PHE A 157 -25.20 1.72 -18.07
CA PHE A 157 -23.80 2.04 -17.82
C PHE A 157 -23.64 3.19 -16.82
N TYR A 158 -22.75 3.02 -15.84
CA TYR A 158 -22.29 4.07 -14.93
C TYR A 158 -20.76 4.14 -14.95
N GLN A 159 -20.23 5.36 -14.88
CA GLN A 159 -18.81 5.62 -14.65
C GLN A 159 -18.66 6.86 -13.77
N THR A 160 -17.66 6.85 -12.88
CA THR A 160 -17.29 8.02 -12.07
C THR A 160 -17.17 9.25 -12.98
N PRO A 161 -17.99 10.30 -12.78
CA PRO A 161 -17.93 11.48 -13.63
C PRO A 161 -16.58 12.19 -13.50
N ARG A 162 -15.93 12.54 -14.62
CA ARG A 162 -14.65 13.28 -14.60
C ARG A 162 -14.68 14.53 -13.70
N ASN A 163 -15.81 15.24 -13.71
CA ASN A 163 -16.02 16.44 -12.91
C ASN A 163 -16.11 16.18 -11.39
N SER A 164 -16.47 14.96 -10.95
CA SER A 164 -16.54 14.63 -9.52
C SER A 164 -15.17 14.26 -8.93
N VAL A 165 -14.20 13.86 -9.76
CA VAL A 165 -12.88 13.37 -9.31
C VAL A 165 -12.12 14.45 -8.53
N GLY A 166 -12.25 15.73 -8.90
CA GLY A 166 -11.66 16.84 -8.13
C GLY A 166 -12.22 16.94 -6.70
N THR A 167 -13.53 16.74 -6.54
CA THR A 167 -14.19 16.71 -5.23
C THR A 167 -13.77 15.48 -4.43
N LEU A 168 -13.77 14.28 -5.04
CA LEU A 168 -13.31 13.04 -4.40
C LEU A 168 -11.85 13.15 -3.94
N ARG A 169 -10.98 13.76 -4.75
CA ARG A 169 -9.57 13.98 -4.41
C ARG A 169 -9.41 14.92 -3.22
N SER A 170 -10.20 15.99 -3.16
CA SER A 170 -10.23 16.93 -2.04
C SER A 170 -10.71 16.24 -0.76
N GLN A 171 -11.82 15.50 -0.84
CA GLN A 171 -12.34 14.70 0.28
C GLN A 171 -11.33 13.68 0.79
N ARG A 172 -10.64 12.96 -0.11
CA ARG A 172 -9.57 12.02 0.25
C ARG A 172 -8.40 12.72 0.91
N THR A 173 -7.97 13.85 0.38
CA THR A 173 -6.84 14.62 0.95
C THR A 173 -7.16 15.11 2.36
N ASN A 174 -8.34 15.67 2.56
CA ASN A 174 -8.83 16.11 3.87
C ASN A 174 -8.95 14.92 4.84
N TYR A 175 -9.50 13.80 4.37
CA TYR A 175 -9.59 12.57 5.16
C TYR A 175 -8.21 12.08 5.61
N ARG A 176 -7.22 12.02 4.70
CA ARG A 176 -5.84 11.61 5.00
C ARG A 176 -5.12 12.57 5.97
N GLY A 177 -5.59 13.80 6.10
CA GLY A 177 -5.14 14.76 7.13
C GLY A 177 -5.76 14.54 8.52
N SER A 178 -6.79 13.70 8.64
CA SER A 178 -7.57 13.54 9.87
C SER A 178 -7.02 12.46 10.80
N SER A 179 -7.46 12.45 12.06
CA SER A 179 -7.11 11.41 13.05
C SER A 179 -7.69 10.04 12.68
N THR A 180 -8.85 9.99 12.00
CA THR A 180 -9.52 8.73 11.63
C THR A 180 -8.75 7.99 10.54
N TYR A 181 -7.99 8.70 9.70
CA TYR A 181 -7.11 8.06 8.72
C TYR A 181 -6.05 7.16 9.37
N ARG A 182 -5.51 7.53 10.54
CA ARG A 182 -4.55 6.67 11.26
C ARG A 182 -5.16 5.32 11.62
N SER A 183 -6.44 5.32 12.02
CA SER A 183 -7.17 4.09 12.29
C SER A 183 -7.36 3.26 11.01
N GLN A 184 -7.66 3.90 9.88
CA GLN A 184 -7.76 3.22 8.59
C GLN A 184 -6.44 2.59 8.16
N VAL A 185 -5.32 3.31 8.28
CA VAL A 185 -3.97 2.78 7.98
C VAL A 185 -3.64 1.57 8.86
N SER A 186 -4.00 1.61 10.14
CA SER A 186 -3.82 0.47 11.05
C SER A 186 -4.63 -0.75 10.63
N ARG A 187 -5.91 -0.56 10.22
CA ARG A 187 -6.76 -1.64 9.70
C ARG A 187 -6.20 -2.24 8.41
N ASN A 188 -5.76 -1.39 7.48
CA ASN A 188 -5.12 -1.83 6.25
C ASN A 188 -3.84 -2.63 6.53
N SER A 189 -2.97 -2.10 7.41
CA SER A 189 -1.74 -2.78 7.83
C SER A 189 -2.03 -4.15 8.45
N SER A 190 -3.04 -4.24 9.33
CA SER A 190 -3.47 -5.48 9.96
C SER A 190 -3.98 -6.50 8.93
N TYR A 191 -4.80 -6.03 7.99
CA TYR A 191 -5.31 -6.83 6.88
C TYR A 191 -4.16 -7.40 6.03
N PHE A 192 -3.26 -6.56 5.51
CA PHE A 192 -2.17 -7.02 4.66
C PHE A 192 -1.17 -7.93 5.40
N ASN A 193 -0.93 -7.69 6.69
CA ASN A 193 -0.12 -8.58 7.51
C ASN A 193 -0.75 -9.97 7.65
N SER A 194 -2.07 -10.04 7.86
CA SER A 194 -2.80 -11.31 7.92
C SER A 194 -2.81 -12.07 6.58
N LYS A 195 -2.68 -11.35 5.46
CA LYS A 195 -2.69 -11.90 4.10
C LYS A 195 -1.30 -12.00 3.46
N ARG A 196 -0.22 -11.72 4.22
CA ARG A 196 1.14 -11.53 3.69
C ARG A 196 1.66 -12.70 2.85
N GLY A 197 1.33 -13.94 3.22
CA GLY A 197 1.76 -15.14 2.48
C GLY A 197 1.11 -15.26 1.10
N VAL A 198 -0.19 -14.97 1.00
CA VAL A 198 -0.95 -15.14 -0.25
C VAL A 198 -0.85 -13.88 -1.13
N SER A 199 -0.91 -12.71 -0.51
CA SER A 199 -0.88 -11.41 -1.21
C SER A 199 0.44 -11.11 -1.93
N ARG A 200 1.57 -11.62 -1.43
CA ARG A 200 2.89 -11.47 -2.08
C ARG A 200 3.11 -12.41 -3.25
N SER A 201 2.30 -13.47 -3.37
CA SER A 201 2.32 -14.36 -4.52
C SER A 201 1.51 -13.81 -5.70
N SER A 202 0.63 -12.83 -5.46
CA SER A 202 -0.19 -12.24 -6.52
C SER A 202 0.66 -11.34 -7.42
N SER A 203 0.56 -11.59 -8.73
CA SER A 203 1.25 -10.80 -9.74
C SER A 203 0.63 -9.41 -9.88
N ILE A 204 1.46 -8.37 -9.85
CA ILE A 204 1.04 -7.02 -10.26
C ILE A 204 0.75 -6.98 -11.76
N SER A 205 -0.22 -6.16 -12.17
CA SER A 205 -0.60 -6.00 -13.58
C SER A 205 0.53 -5.42 -14.43
N SER A 206 0.42 -5.54 -15.76
CA SER A 206 1.33 -4.89 -16.71
C SER A 206 1.32 -3.37 -16.52
N ASN A 207 0.13 -2.79 -16.38
CA ASN A 207 -0.07 -1.35 -16.25
C ASN A 207 0.60 -0.82 -14.97
N ARG A 208 0.47 -1.57 -13.86
CA ARG A 208 1.18 -1.30 -12.60
C ARG A 208 2.70 -1.36 -12.75
N ARG A 209 3.23 -2.36 -13.46
CA ARG A 209 4.68 -2.48 -13.70
C ARG A 209 5.20 -1.28 -14.50
N THR A 210 4.46 -0.88 -15.53
CA THR A 210 4.77 0.32 -16.32
C THR A 210 4.76 1.57 -15.43
N TYR A 211 3.72 1.74 -14.61
CA TYR A 211 3.64 2.84 -13.64
C TYR A 211 4.86 2.87 -12.71
N GLN A 212 5.22 1.74 -12.08
CA GLN A 212 6.36 1.68 -11.18
C GLN A 212 7.68 2.00 -11.90
N SER A 213 7.86 1.53 -13.13
CA SER A 213 9.02 1.88 -13.97
C SER A 213 9.08 3.38 -14.26
N THR A 214 7.96 3.99 -14.66
CA THR A 214 7.87 5.45 -14.90
C THR A 214 8.15 6.25 -13.63
N GLN A 215 7.62 5.80 -12.48
CA GLN A 215 7.91 6.42 -11.18
C GLN A 215 9.41 6.34 -10.86
N ARG A 216 10.07 5.20 -11.12
CA ARG A 216 11.52 5.03 -10.94
C ARG A 216 12.33 6.00 -11.79
N GLN A 217 11.98 6.08 -13.08
CA GLN A 217 12.70 6.91 -14.06
C GLN A 217 12.53 8.41 -13.78
N SER A 218 11.32 8.84 -13.46
CA SER A 218 11.00 10.25 -13.17
C SER A 218 11.41 10.70 -11.75
N GLY A 219 11.62 9.76 -10.83
CA GLY A 219 11.86 10.06 -9.42
C GLY A 219 10.61 10.50 -8.65
N ALA A 220 9.42 10.46 -9.27
CA ALA A 220 8.16 10.91 -8.66
C ALA A 220 7.76 10.08 -7.43
N PHE A 221 8.29 8.86 -7.26
CA PHE A 221 8.12 8.07 -6.04
C PHE A 221 8.57 8.79 -4.76
N ARG A 222 9.49 9.75 -4.86
CA ARG A 222 10.00 10.51 -3.71
C ARG A 222 8.95 11.44 -3.10
N THR A 223 7.98 11.89 -3.89
CA THR A 223 6.87 12.75 -3.45
C THR A 223 5.55 11.99 -3.30
N SER A 224 5.59 10.67 -3.50
CA SER A 224 4.47 9.77 -3.29
C SER A 224 3.88 9.92 -1.89
N ARG A 225 2.55 9.75 -1.81
CA ARG A 225 1.82 9.71 -0.54
C ARG A 225 1.38 8.29 -0.17
N THR A 226 1.85 7.26 -0.89
CA THR A 226 1.52 5.84 -0.64
C THR A 226 2.11 5.32 0.66
N GLY A 227 1.28 5.13 1.69
CA GLY A 227 1.62 4.33 2.90
C GLY A 227 2.83 4.78 3.75
N VAL A 228 3.52 5.88 3.42
CA VAL A 228 4.85 6.19 4.01
C VAL A 228 4.80 6.70 5.47
N ARG A 229 3.63 6.91 6.09
CA ARG A 229 3.59 7.51 7.45
C ARG A 229 3.72 6.53 8.63
N SER A 230 3.66 5.21 8.42
CA SER A 230 3.76 4.24 9.54
C SER A 230 5.12 3.54 9.67
N SER A 231 6.06 3.72 8.73
CA SER A 231 7.37 3.04 8.77
C SER A 231 8.59 3.98 8.63
N PHE A 232 8.40 5.23 8.19
CA PHE A 232 9.52 6.12 7.90
C PHE A 232 9.30 7.48 8.58
N GLY A 233 9.90 7.68 9.75
CA GLY A 233 10.17 9.04 10.26
C GLY A 233 9.68 9.45 11.66
N SER A 234 9.20 8.54 12.53
CA SER A 234 8.92 8.88 13.94
C SER A 234 9.94 8.29 14.91
N ARG A 235 11.23 8.54 14.66
CA ARG A 235 12.27 8.55 15.71
C ARG A 235 12.94 9.91 15.69
N SER A 236 12.22 10.94 16.12
CA SER A 236 12.86 12.13 16.66
C SER A 236 13.62 11.70 17.90
N GLY A 237 14.95 11.77 17.83
CA GLY A 237 15.87 11.37 18.89
C GLY A 237 15.48 12.01 20.22
N GLY A 238 15.23 11.16 21.22
CA GLY A 238 15.17 11.57 22.60
C GLY A 238 16.56 12.01 23.05
N LEU A 239 16.69 13.28 23.39
CA LEU A 239 17.76 13.76 24.26
C LEU A 239 17.18 13.98 25.66
N ARG A 240 17.54 13.04 26.54
CA ARG A 240 17.79 13.19 27.99
C ARG A 240 16.70 13.80 28.88
N GLY A 241 16.07 12.94 29.69
CA GLY A 241 15.42 13.30 30.95
C GLY A 241 15.34 12.07 31.86
N SER A 242 16.00 12.16 33.01
CA SER A 242 16.25 11.06 33.95
C SER A 242 15.02 10.34 34.50
N ALA A 243 15.27 9.10 34.91
CA ALA A 243 14.37 8.13 35.49
C ALA A 243 13.51 8.62 36.67
N ARG A 244 12.26 8.14 36.73
CA ARG A 244 11.67 7.30 37.80
C ARG A 244 10.14 7.40 37.75
N SER A 245 9.46 6.32 37.40
CA SER A 245 8.36 5.74 38.19
C SER A 245 7.65 4.63 37.41
N SER A 246 7.35 3.59 38.16
CA SER A 246 6.65 2.37 37.76
C SER A 246 5.18 2.66 37.46
N ARG A 247 4.70 2.26 36.28
CA ARG A 247 3.34 1.73 36.08
C ARG A 247 3.24 1.07 34.71
N GLY A 248 2.82 -0.20 34.71
CA GLY A 248 2.72 -1.03 33.51
C GLY A 248 1.90 -0.40 32.39
N GLY A 249 2.42 -0.51 31.17
CA GLY A 249 1.78 -0.07 29.94
C GLY A 249 1.97 -1.13 28.87
N PHE A 250 0.85 -1.52 28.27
CA PHE A 250 0.66 -2.59 27.30
C PHE A 250 1.50 -2.45 26.02
N GLY A 251 1.71 -3.59 25.37
CA GLY A 251 2.66 -3.82 24.28
C GLY A 251 2.43 -3.00 23.01
N GLY A 252 3.55 -2.64 22.38
CA GLY A 252 3.62 -2.12 21.02
C GLY A 252 4.36 -3.11 20.12
N PHE A 253 3.62 -3.95 19.40
CA PHE A 253 4.13 -4.69 18.25
C PHE A 253 4.40 -3.70 17.11
N GLY A 254 5.53 -3.01 17.19
CA GLY A 254 6.13 -2.28 16.08
C GLY A 254 6.80 -3.27 15.13
N GLY A 255 6.02 -3.86 14.22
CA GLY A 255 6.54 -4.66 13.12
C GLY A 255 7.28 -3.78 12.13
N GLY A 256 8.53 -3.45 12.45
CA GLY A 256 9.47 -2.87 11.50
C GLY A 256 9.63 -3.82 10.33
N GLN A 257 9.41 -3.33 9.11
CA GLN A 257 9.75 -4.09 7.91
C GLN A 257 11.25 -4.35 7.93
N THR A 258 11.65 -5.59 8.15
CA THR A 258 13.03 -6.02 7.88
C THR A 258 13.22 -6.01 6.37
N VAL A 259 14.00 -5.03 5.89
CA VAL A 259 14.61 -5.08 4.56
C VAL A 259 15.66 -6.19 4.62
N ILE A 260 15.31 -7.38 4.17
CA ILE A 260 16.29 -8.43 3.87
C ILE A 260 16.80 -8.12 2.47
N GLY A 261 18.02 -7.60 2.39
CA GLY A 261 18.76 -7.52 1.14
C GLY A 261 18.88 -8.92 0.56
N LEU A 262 18.34 -9.09 -0.65
CA LEU A 262 18.65 -10.24 -1.50
C LEU A 262 20.13 -10.13 -1.88
N ASN A 263 21.02 -10.71 -1.08
CA ASN A 263 22.32 -11.12 -1.57
C ASN A 263 22.08 -12.24 -2.58
N ARG A 264 21.94 -11.85 -3.84
CA ARG A 264 22.11 -12.75 -4.98
C ARG A 264 23.57 -13.20 -4.94
N ARG A 265 23.81 -14.44 -4.52
CA ARG A 265 25.04 -15.13 -4.86
C ARG A 265 24.88 -15.57 -6.31
N ASP A 266 25.65 -14.94 -7.20
CA ASP A 266 25.95 -15.52 -8.51
C ASP A 266 26.67 -16.86 -8.29
N PRO A 267 26.26 -17.94 -8.96
CA PRO A 267 27.10 -19.11 -9.14
C PRO A 267 27.79 -18.96 -10.49
N THR A 268 28.89 -18.23 -10.53
CA THR A 268 29.85 -18.31 -11.63
C THR A 268 31.24 -18.57 -11.07
N ASP A 269 31.84 -19.62 -11.61
CA ASP A 269 33.26 -19.90 -11.68
C ASP A 269 33.96 -20.45 -10.43
N ASP A 270 34.10 -21.78 -10.41
CA ASP A 270 35.37 -22.39 -10.02
C ASP A 270 35.65 -23.65 -10.86
N ALA A 271 36.08 -23.42 -12.10
CA ALA A 271 36.73 -24.42 -12.93
C ALA A 271 38.24 -24.12 -12.95
N SER A 272 38.96 -24.85 -12.10
CA SER A 272 40.38 -25.27 -12.21
C SER A 272 41.41 -24.32 -12.82
N PRO A 273 42.48 -23.97 -12.07
CA PRO A 273 43.77 -23.66 -12.66
C PRO A 273 44.73 -24.87 -12.56
N SER A 274 45.15 -25.28 -13.75
CA SER A 274 46.31 -26.09 -14.14
C SER A 274 47.62 -25.92 -13.34
N ARG A 275 48.44 -26.99 -13.28
CA ARG A 275 49.87 -27.05 -13.70
C ARG A 275 50.40 -28.49 -13.56
N ARG A 276 50.86 -29.12 -14.66
CA ARG A 276 52.27 -29.23 -15.17
C ARG A 276 53.18 -29.89 -14.12
N VAL A 277 53.91 -30.97 -14.37
CA VAL A 277 54.78 -31.37 -15.50
C VAL A 277 54.78 -32.90 -15.59
#